data_AF-A0A7X2MTI2-F1
#
_entry.id   AF-A0A7X2MTI2-F1
#
_cell.length_a   1.000
_cell.length_b   1.000
_cell.length_c   1.000
_cell.angle_alpha   90.00
_cell.angle_beta   90.00
_cell.angle_gamma   90.00
#
_symmetry.space_group_name_H-M   'P 1'
#
loop_
_entity.id
_entity.type
_entity.pdbx_description
1 polymer ?
#
loop_
_entity_poly.entity_id
_entity_poly.type
_entity_poly.pdbx_seq_one_letter_code
_entity_poly.pdbx_strand_id
1 'polypeptide(L)' 'MNQKVALITGANRGLGRNGALKLAARGTDIILTYRSHADEAQKVVKEIEALGRRAVALALDVGETGQFDRFVG' A
#
# COMPACT_ATOMS: atom_id res chain seq x y z
N MET A 1 -21.94 -6.76 1.73
CA MET A 1 -20.79 -7.29 2.48
C MET A 1 -19.69 -6.22 2.49
N ASN A 2 -19.10 -5.94 3.64
CA ASN A 2 -18.08 -4.89 3.78
C ASN A 2 -16.77 -5.37 3.12
N GLN A 3 -16.27 -4.63 2.12
CA GLN A 3 -14.98 -4.95 1.48
C GLN A 3 -13.84 -4.66 2.45
N LYS A 4 -12.96 -5.64 2.69
CA LYS A 4 -11.81 -5.45 3.58
C LYS A 4 -10.73 -4.63 2.87
N VAL A 5 -10.12 -3.72 3.62
CA VAL A 5 -8.96 -2.95 3.19
C VAL A 5 -7.78 -3.30 4.09
N ALA A 6 -6.61 -3.56 3.51
CA ALA A 6 -5.38 -3.74 4.26
C ALA A 6 -4.46 -2.52 4.08
N LEU A 7 -4.03 -1.92 5.18
CA LEU A 7 -2.97 -0.92 5.21
C LEU A 7 -1.62 -1.61 5.45
N ILE A 8 -0.67 -1.43 4.54
CA ILE A 8 0.65 -2.07 4.64
C ILE A 8 1.73 -1.00 4.52
N THR A 9 2.54 -0.85 5.56
CA THR A 9 3.65 0.10 5.58
C THR A 9 4.88 -0.43 4.85
N GLY A 10 5.56 0.42 4.09
CA GLY A 10 6.79 0.04 3.37
C GLY A 10 6.57 -1.02 2.28
N ALA A 11 5.40 -1.00 1.65
CA ALA A 11 4.96 -2.04 0.71
C ALA A 11 5.35 -1.78 -0.76
N ASN A 12 6.21 -0.80 -1.04
CA ASN A 12 6.77 -0.62 -2.38
C ASN A 12 7.74 -1.74 -2.80
N ARG A 13 8.30 -2.51 -1.85
CA ARG A 13 9.27 -3.58 -2.14
C ARG A 13 9.29 -4.71 -1.11
N GLY A 14 10.10 -5.73 -1.39
CA GLY A 14 10.40 -6.82 -0.46
C GLY A 14 9.17 -7.56 0.07
N LEU A 15 9.16 -7.82 1.38
CA LEU A 15 8.08 -8.54 2.05
C LEU A 15 6.74 -7.79 2.00
N GLY A 16 6.77 -6.45 2.12
CA GLY A 16 5.57 -5.62 2.07
C GLY A 16 4.86 -5.73 0.72
N ARG A 17 5.60 -5.63 -0.40
CA ARG A 17 5.07 -5.85 -1.75
C ARG A 17 4.47 -7.26 -1.89
N ASN A 18 5.21 -8.29 -1.48
CA ASN A 18 4.73 -9.67 -1.58
C ASN A 18 3.45 -9.90 -0.75
N GLY A 19 3.35 -9.29 0.43
CA GLY A 19 2.15 -9.32 1.26
C GLY A 19 0.97 -8.62 0.59
N ALA A 20 1.18 -7.43 0.05
CA ALA A 20 0.17 -6.66 -0.68
C ALA A 20 -0.43 -7.45 -1.84
N LEU A 21 0.42 -8.01 -2.71
CA LEU A 21 -0.01 -8.79 -3.87
C LEU A 21 -0.77 -10.06 -3.48
N LYS A 22 -0.33 -10.77 -2.43
CA LYS A 22 -1.03 -11.97 -1.94
C LYS A 22 -2.40 -11.65 -1.34
N LEU A 23 -2.54 -10.53 -0.63
CA LEU A 23 -3.82 -10.08 -0.08
C LEU A 23 -4.77 -9.60 -1.19
N ALA A 24 -4.23 -8.88 -2.18
CA ALA A 24 -4.98 -8.47 -3.37
C ALA A 24 -5.53 -9.67 -4.15
N ALA A 25 -4.70 -10.69 -4.41
CA ALA A 25 -5.12 -11.92 -5.06
C ALA A 25 -6.24 -12.68 -4.31
N ARG A 26 -6.41 -12.41 -3.00
CA ARG A 26 -7.49 -12.95 -2.16
C ARG A 26 -8.73 -12.05 -2.07
N GLY A 27 -8.79 -10.97 -2.86
CA GLY A 27 -9.95 -10.08 -2.90
C GLY A 27 -9.88 -8.88 -1.96
N THR A 28 -8.70 -8.52 -1.43
CA THR A 28 -8.53 -7.40 -0.48
C THR A 28 -8.08 -6.14 -1.21
N ASP A 29 -8.69 -5.00 -0.91
CA ASP A 29 -8.18 -3.70 -1.39
C ASP A 29 -7.01 -3.24 -0.53
N ILE A 30 -6.06 -2.50 -1.10
CA ILE A 30 -4.77 -2.23 -0.45
C ILE A 30 -4.52 -0.73 -0.35
N ILE A 31 -4.20 -0.25 0.84
CA ILE A 31 -3.47 1.01 1.01
C ILE A 31 -2.03 0.60 1.30
N LEU A 32 -1.10 1.04 0.46
CA LEU A 32 0.33 0.79 0.68
C LEU A 32 1.05 2.09 0.97
N THR A 33 1.99 2.07 1.91
CA THR A 33 2.87 3.22 2.14
C THR A 33 4.28 2.97 1.67
N TYR A 34 4.99 4.07 1.41
CA TYR A 34 6.40 4.06 1.01
C TYR A 34 7.11 5.28 1.59
N ARG A 35 8.41 5.13 1.90
CA ARG A 35 9.26 6.25 2.32
C ARG A 35 9.92 6.92 1.12
N SER A 36 10.50 6.12 0.23
CA SER A 36 11.20 6.57 -0.98
C SER A 36 10.79 5.69 -2.17
N HIS A 37 11.09 6.15 -3.39
CA HIS A 37 10.86 5.41 -4.64
C HIS A 37 9.35 5.28 -4.95
N ALA A 38 8.72 6.43 -5.15
CA ALA A 38 7.30 6.51 -5.50
C ALA A 38 6.96 5.71 -6.78
N ASP A 39 7.91 5.60 -7.72
CA ASP A 39 7.74 4.81 -8.94
C ASP A 39 7.59 3.31 -8.65
N GLU A 40 8.36 2.76 -7.70
CA GLU A 40 8.19 1.38 -7.21
C GLU A 40 6.81 1.20 -6.58
N ALA A 41 6.38 2.15 -5.75
CA ALA A 41 5.06 2.10 -5.12
C ALA A 41 3.93 2.11 -6.15
N GLN A 42 4.05 2.95 -7.19
CA GLN A 42 3.08 3.01 -8.29
C GLN A 42 3.08 1.73 -9.16
N LYS A 43 4.22 1.06 -9.33
CA LYS A 43 4.26 -0.27 -9.98
C LYS A 43 3.44 -1.28 -9.18
N VAL A 44 3.57 -1.30 -7.85
CA VAL A 44 2.76 -2.18 -7.00
C VAL A 44 1.26 -1.86 -7.07
N VAL A 45 0.88 -0.58 -7.13
CA VAL A 45 -0.52 -0.18 -7.36
C VAL A 45 -1.05 -0.79 -8.65
N LYS A 46 -0.33 -0.63 -9.77
CA LYS A 46 -0.74 -1.20 -11.07
C LYS A 46 -0.83 -2.73 -11.05
N GLU A 47 0.09 -3.40 -10.36
CA GLU A 47 0.04 -4.86 -10.18
C GLU A 47 -1.21 -5.29 -9.40
N ILE A 48 -1.62 -4.54 -8.38
CA ILE A 48 -2.84 -4.82 -7.60
C ILE A 48 -4.10 -4.53 -8.43
N GLU A 49 -4.11 -3.43 -9.19
CA GLU A 49 -5.20 -3.09 -10.11
C GLU A 49 -5.39 -4.14 -11.19
N ALA A 50 -4.30 -4.70 -11.73
CA ALA A 50 -4.34 -5.82 -12.66
C ALA A 50 -4.95 -7.10 -12.06
N LEU A 51 -4.96 -7.25 -10.73
CA LEU A 51 -5.67 -8.32 -10.02
C LEU A 51 -7.16 -8.01 -9.76
N GLY A 52 -7.66 -6.90 -10.32
CA GLY A 52 -9.05 -6.45 -10.15
C GLY A 52 -9.36 -5.84 -8.79
N ARG A 53 -8.33 -5.43 -8.03
CA ARG A 53 -8.48 -4.79 -6.71
C ARG A 53 -8.12 -3.32 -6.76
N ARG A 54 -8.59 -2.55 -5.77
CA ARG A 54 -8.25 -1.14 -5.63
C ARG A 54 -6.96 -1.00 -4.83
N ALA A 55 -6.09 -0.09 -5.25
CA ALA A 55 -4.91 0.27 -4.49
C ALA A 55 -4.62 1.78 -4.52
N VAL A 56 -4.01 2.27 -3.44
CA VAL A 56 -3.41 3.61 -3.38
C VAL A 56 -2.06 3.55 -2.69
N ALA A 57 -1.10 4.31 -3.20
CA ALA A 57 0.22 4.47 -2.63
C ALA A 57 0.34 5.83 -1.94
N LEU A 58 0.63 5.82 -0.63
CA LEU A 58 0.79 7.03 0.18
C LEU A 58 2.23 7.16 0.68
N ALA A 59 2.80 8.37 0.58
CA ALA A 59 4.09 8.65 1.18
C ALA A 59 3.95 8.68 2.71
N LEU A 60 4.82 7.96 3.42
CA LEU A 60 4.90 7.97 4.88
C LEU A 60 6.29 7.49 5.33
N ASP A 61 6.98 8.30 6.14
CA ASP A 61 8.07 7.82 6.97
C ASP A 61 7.56 7.51 8.38
N VAL A 62 7.50 6.23 8.73
CA VAL A 62 7.06 5.77 10.06
C VAL A 62 8.03 6.16 11.19
N GLY A 63 9.27 6.54 10.85
CA GLY A 63 10.24 7.08 11.80
C GLY A 63 10.02 8.56 12.14
N GLU A 64 9.26 9.29 11.33
CA GLU A 64 8.96 10.71 11.52
C GLU A 64 7.54 10.88 12.07
N THR A 65 7.37 10.59 13.36
CA THR A 65 6.06 10.58 14.02
C THR A 65 5.29 11.90 13.92
N GLY A 66 5.99 13.03 13.75
CA GLY A 66 5.38 14.34 13.51
C GLY A 66 4.60 14.45 12.20
N GLN A 67 4.76 13.50 11.26
CA GLN A 67 3.98 13.46 10.02
C GLN A 67 2.66 12.69 10.16
N PHE A 68 2.39 12.04 11.30
CA PHE A 68 1.25 11.14 11.43
C PHE A 68 -0.08 11.88 11.34
N ASP A 69 -0.19 13.08 11.92
CA ASP A 69 -1.41 13.88 11.83
C ASP A 69 -1.77 14.18 10.37
N ARG A 70 -0.78 14.53 9.55
CA ARG A 70 -0.98 14.75 8.10
C ARG A 70 -1.37 13.48 7.34
N PHE A 71 -1.02 12.30 7.86
CA PHE A 71 -1.36 11.02 7.26
C PHE A 71 -2.79 10.55 7.61
N VAL A 72 -3.30 10.94 8.78
CA VAL A 72 -4.62 10.51 9.28
C VAL A 72 -5.78 11.31 8.64
N GLY A 73 -5.53 12.54 8.19
CA GLY A 73 -6.51 13.39 7.50
C GLY A 73 -6.67 14.76 8.15
#